data_AF-A0A920U4C7-F1
#
_entry.id   AF-A0A920U4C7-F1
#
_cell.length_a   1.000
_cell.length_b   1.000
_cell.length_c   1.000
_cell.angle_alpha   90.00
_cell.angle_beta   90.00
_cell.angle_gamma   90.00
#
_symmetry.space_group_name_H-M   'P 1'
#
loop_
_entity.id
_entity.type
_entity.pdbx_description
1 polymer ?
#
loop_
_entity_poly.entity_id
_entity_poly.type
_entity_poly.pdbx_seq_one_letter_code
_entity_poly.pdbx_strand_id
1 'polypeptide(L)'
;MCCTNQLAPYLAAPIVSQNGDSYEFSTPAKSIGKLSGFHGNFGVLVRAYTYIRTLGDAGIKSISGNAVLSANYMMNALRGVYHLPFDRTCMHEAVFSADFQKERGSRGFEMPNGCWTTVSTHQPCTSP
;
A
#
# COMPACT_ATOMS: atom_id res chain seq x y z
N MET A 1 3.94 12.45 6.87
CA MET A 1 4.86 12.09 5.76
C MET A 1 6.25 11.93 6.36
N CYS A 2 6.99 10.91 5.95
CA CYS A 2 8.39 10.73 6.35
C CYS A 2 9.27 11.03 5.12
N CYS A 3 10.34 11.79 5.30
CA CYS A 3 11.28 12.11 4.24
C CYS A 3 12.72 12.04 4.75
N THR A 4 13.68 12.04 3.82
CA THR A 4 15.10 12.16 4.16
C THR A 4 15.41 13.55 4.72
N ASN A 5 16.54 13.68 5.43
CA ASN A 5 16.95 14.96 6.04
C ASN A 5 17.10 16.10 5.02
N GLN A 6 17.47 15.78 3.78
CA GLN A 6 17.58 16.76 2.70
C GLN A 6 16.23 17.37 2.31
N LEU A 7 15.14 16.60 2.44
CA LEU A 7 13.78 17.04 2.10
C LEU A 7 13.01 17.60 3.31
N ALA A 8 13.51 17.41 4.53
CA ALA A 8 12.87 17.89 5.75
C ALA A 8 12.52 19.40 5.74
N PRO A 9 13.35 20.31 5.18
CA PRO A 9 13.03 21.74 5.13
C PRO A 9 11.80 22.08 4.26
N TYR A 10 11.36 21.15 3.40
CA TYR A 10 10.29 21.35 2.43
C TYR A 10 8.97 20.69 2.85
N LEU A 11 8.93 20.06 4.03
CA LEU A 11 7.72 19.41 4.54
C LEU A 11 6.56 20.39 4.68
N ALA A 12 5.36 19.88 4.43
CA ALA A 12 4.11 20.62 4.66
C ALA A 12 3.96 20.99 6.14
N ALA A 13 3.54 22.22 6.39
CA ALA A 13 3.28 22.75 7.73
C ALA A 13 1.83 22.47 8.17
N PRO A 14 1.55 22.47 9.49
CA PRO A 14 2.50 22.52 10.61
C PRO A 14 3.10 21.13 10.92
N ILE A 15 4.37 21.09 11.32
CA ILE A 15 5.04 19.88 11.85
C ILE A 15 5.15 19.96 13.38
N VAL A 16 5.24 18.82 14.05
CA VAL A 16 5.45 18.76 15.50
C VAL A 16 6.95 18.76 15.79
N SER A 17 7.40 19.70 16.61
CA SER A 17 8.76 19.80 17.15
C SER A 17 8.74 19.56 18.65
N GLN A 18 9.77 18.91 19.17
CA GLN A 18 9.93 18.70 20.61
C GLN A 18 10.84 19.81 21.17
N ASN A 19 10.35 20.52 22.20
CA ASN A 19 11.07 21.56 22.91
C ASN A 19 11.11 21.20 24.39
N GLY A 20 12.18 20.51 24.79
CA GLY A 20 12.30 19.89 26.12
C GLY A 20 11.20 18.84 26.34
N ASP A 21 10.40 19.04 27.38
CA ASP A 21 9.26 18.18 27.74
C ASP A 21 7.95 18.60 27.05
N SER A 22 7.99 19.63 26.19
CA SER A 22 6.81 20.16 25.49
C SER A 22 6.86 19.86 23.99
N TYR A 23 5.69 19.80 23.37
CA TYR A 23 5.54 19.67 21.93
C TYR A 23 4.92 20.95 21.37
N GLU A 24 5.55 21.51 20.35
CA GLU A 24 5.11 22.73 19.69
C GLU A 24 4.93 22.48 18.18
N PHE A 25 4.04 23.26 17.57
CA PHE A 25 3.93 23.28 16.13
C PHE A 25 4.94 24.25 15.54
N SER A 26 5.79 23.74 14.63
CA SER A 26 6.75 24.55 13.90
C SER A 26 6.47 24.48 12.40
N THR A 27 6.96 25.51 11.69
CA THR A 27 6.84 25.61 10.24
C THR A 27 8.26 25.68 9.66
N PRO A 28 8.68 24.71 8.81
CA PRO A 28 9.97 24.77 8.16
C PRO A 28 10.10 26.01 7.27
N ALA A 29 11.29 26.62 7.22
CA ALA A 29 11.51 27.86 6.48
C ALA A 29 11.22 27.76 4.97
N LYS A 30 11.39 26.57 4.37
CA LYS A 30 11.12 26.31 2.95
C LYS A 30 9.89 25.43 2.74
N SER A 31 8.99 25.42 3.73
CA SER A 31 7.77 24.61 3.67
C SER A 31 6.92 24.95 2.45
N ILE A 32 6.32 23.94 1.84
CA ILE A 32 5.29 24.09 0.79
C ILE A 32 3.95 24.64 1.33
N GLY A 33 3.89 24.97 2.62
CA GLY A 33 2.68 25.50 3.27
C GLY A 33 1.76 24.41 3.80
N LYS A 34 0.54 24.80 4.14
CA LYS A 34 -0.46 23.93 4.75
C LYS A 34 -1.25 23.17 3.68
N LEU A 35 -1.23 21.83 3.73
CA LEU A 35 -1.94 20.98 2.76
C LEU A 35 -3.43 20.79 3.08
N SER A 36 -3.88 21.06 4.32
CA SER A 36 -5.27 20.87 4.74
C SER A 36 -5.66 21.82 5.89
N GLY A 37 -6.96 22.12 6.05
CA GLY A 37 -7.45 23.05 7.08
C GLY A 37 -7.23 22.57 8.52
N PHE A 38 -7.20 21.25 8.77
CA PHE A 38 -6.97 20.64 10.09
C PHE A 38 -5.72 19.73 10.04
N HIS A 39 -5.24 19.24 11.19
CA HIS A 39 -4.05 18.37 11.30
C HIS A 39 -4.22 16.95 10.68
N GLY A 40 -4.97 16.84 9.59
CA GLY A 40 -5.38 15.59 8.98
C GLY A 40 -6.43 14.84 9.80
N ASN A 41 -6.55 13.53 9.58
CA ASN A 41 -7.51 12.69 10.27
C ASN A 41 -6.92 12.15 11.58
N PHE A 42 -7.05 12.92 12.66
CA PHE A 42 -6.51 12.56 13.98
C PHE A 42 -6.98 11.18 14.48
N GLY A 43 -8.27 10.86 14.29
CA GLY A 43 -8.82 9.57 14.74
C GLY A 43 -8.18 8.37 14.05
N VAL A 44 -7.86 8.48 12.76
CA VAL A 44 -7.14 7.43 12.02
C VAL A 44 -5.70 7.30 12.52
N LEU A 45 -5.03 8.41 12.85
CA LEU A 45 -3.67 8.39 13.41
C LEU A 45 -3.63 7.68 14.77
N VAL A 46 -4.59 7.97 15.66
CA VAL A 46 -4.68 7.30 16.97
C VAL A 46 -4.91 5.80 16.79
N ARG A 47 -5.81 5.40 15.89
CA ARG A 47 -6.07 3.97 15.59
C ARG A 47 -4.83 3.26 15.06
N ALA A 48 -4.08 3.90 14.16
CA ALA A 48 -2.83 3.34 13.65
C ALA A 48 -1.79 3.19 14.77
N TYR A 49 -1.67 4.18 15.64
CA TYR A 49 -0.75 4.14 16.77
C TYR A 49 -1.11 3.04 17.77
N THR A 50 -2.37 2.94 18.16
CA THR A 50 -2.82 1.89 19.09
C THR A 50 -2.58 0.51 18.50
N TYR A 51 -2.88 0.31 17.22
CA TYR A 51 -2.62 -0.95 16.52
C TYR A 51 -1.14 -1.35 16.53
N ILE A 52 -0.24 -0.42 16.22
CA ILE A 52 1.21 -0.69 16.24
C ILE A 52 1.67 -1.02 17.67
N ARG A 53 1.17 -0.28 18.67
CA ARG A 53 1.53 -0.47 20.08
C ARG A 53 0.99 -1.79 20.65
N THR A 54 -0.20 -2.23 20.27
CA THR A 54 -0.80 -3.48 20.77
C THR A 54 -0.11 -4.71 20.18
N LEU A 55 0.33 -4.64 18.92
CA LEU A 55 1.04 -5.75 18.28
C LEU A 55 2.48 -5.91 18.75
N GLY A 56 3.17 -4.79 18.97
CA GLY A 56 4.60 -4.77 19.25
C GLY A 56 5.44 -5.27 18.07
N ASP A 57 6.76 -5.33 18.28
CA ASP A 57 7.72 -5.70 17.22
C ASP A 57 7.47 -7.10 16.65
N ALA A 58 7.25 -8.08 17.53
CA ALA A 58 6.99 -9.46 17.13
C ALA A 58 5.67 -9.61 16.35
N GLY A 59 4.61 -8.92 16.78
CA GLY A 59 3.31 -8.97 16.12
C GLY A 59 3.34 -8.36 14.72
N ILE A 60 4.04 -7.22 14.55
CA ILE A 60 4.19 -6.58 13.24
C ILE A 60 4.94 -7.49 12.26
N LYS A 61 6.05 -8.09 12.70
CA LYS A 61 6.81 -9.06 11.87
C LYS A 61 5.96 -10.27 11.47
N SER A 62 5.19 -10.82 12.41
CA SER A 62 4.31 -11.96 12.15
C SER A 62 3.21 -11.62 11.15
N ILE A 63 2.56 -10.46 11.27
CA ILE A 63 1.50 -10.04 10.35
C ILE A 63 2.03 -9.85 8.93
N SER A 64 3.21 -9.24 8.79
CA SER A 64 3.85 -9.12 7.47
C SER A 64 4.14 -10.49 6.84
N GLY A 65 4.67 -11.45 7.62
CA GLY A 65 4.90 -12.81 7.15
C GLY A 65 3.60 -13.55 6.78
N ASN A 66 2.57 -13.41 7.60
CA ASN A 66 1.26 -14.02 7.36
C ASN A 66 0.59 -13.46 6.11
N ALA A 67 0.75 -12.17 5.80
CA ALA A 67 0.26 -11.58 4.56
C ALA A 67 0.92 -12.23 3.34
N VAL A 68 2.24 -12.45 3.39
CA VAL A 68 2.98 -13.13 2.32
C VAL A 68 2.55 -14.58 2.17
N LEU A 69 2.45 -15.30 3.29
CA LEU A 69 2.00 -16.70 3.27
C LEU A 69 0.58 -16.82 2.71
N SER A 70 -0.33 -15.95 3.12
CA SER A 70 -1.72 -15.95 2.66
C SER A 70 -1.82 -15.67 1.16
N ALA A 71 -1.05 -14.70 0.65
CA ALA A 71 -1.01 -14.39 -0.77
C ALA A 71 -0.49 -15.58 -1.60
N ASN A 72 0.59 -16.24 -1.17
CA ASN A 72 1.12 -17.41 -1.86
C ASN A 72 0.21 -18.64 -1.75
N TYR A 73 -0.48 -18.80 -0.62
CA TYR A 73 -1.50 -19.84 -0.46
C TYR A 73 -2.63 -19.67 -1.46
N MET A 74 -3.19 -18.46 -1.57
CA MET A 74 -4.21 -18.14 -2.58
C MET A 74 -3.68 -18.29 -4.00
N MET A 75 -2.43 -17.86 -4.25
CA MET A 75 -1.76 -18.03 -5.54
C MET A 75 -1.75 -19.50 -5.98
N ASN A 76 -1.34 -20.38 -5.06
CA ASN A 76 -1.23 -21.81 -5.36
C ASN A 76 -2.59 -22.51 -5.44
N ALA A 77 -3.56 -22.09 -4.62
CA ALA A 77 -4.91 -22.66 -4.64
C ALA A 77 -5.67 -22.35 -5.95
N LEU A 78 -5.40 -21.20 -6.57
CA LEU A 78 -6.02 -20.77 -7.83
C LEU A 78 -5.17 -21.10 -9.07
N ARG A 79 -4.00 -21.71 -8.86
CA ARG A 79 -3.11 -22.16 -9.94
C ARG A 79 -3.84 -23.19 -10.80
N GLY A 80 -3.89 -22.95 -12.12
CA GLY A 80 -4.59 -23.81 -13.07
C GLY A 80 -6.07 -23.48 -13.29
N VAL A 81 -6.67 -22.65 -12.43
CA VAL A 81 -8.02 -22.10 -12.65
C VAL A 81 -7.95 -20.73 -13.35
N TYR A 82 -6.96 -19.91 -12.98
CA TYR A 82 -6.68 -18.61 -13.57
C TYR A 82 -5.30 -18.58 -14.22
N HIS A 83 -5.15 -17.74 -15.25
CA HIS A 83 -3.87 -17.54 -15.90
C HIS A 83 -2.95 -16.75 -14.96
N LEU A 84 -1.80 -17.33 -14.61
CA LEU A 84 -0.80 -16.67 -13.78
C LEU A 84 0.30 -16.12 -14.72
N PRO A 85 0.37 -14.80 -14.95
CA PRO A 85 1.30 -14.22 -15.91
C PRO A 85 2.77 -14.34 -15.47
N PHE A 86 3.01 -14.47 -14.17
CA PHE A 86 4.36 -14.62 -13.60
C PHE A 86 4.38 -15.76 -12.58
N ASP A 87 5.10 -16.83 -12.90
CA ASP A 87 5.27 -17.96 -11.98
C ASP A 87 6.44 -17.70 -11.01
N ARG A 88 6.18 -16.89 -9.98
CA ARG A 88 7.14 -16.56 -8.92
C ARG A 88 6.44 -16.47 -7.58
N THR A 89 7.20 -16.62 -6.50
CA THR A 89 6.68 -16.32 -5.16
C THR A 89 6.30 -14.85 -5.06
N CYS A 90 5.08 -14.61 -4.66
CA CYS A 90 4.55 -13.29 -4.40
C CYS A 90 4.99 -12.79 -3.02
N MET A 91 5.05 -11.47 -2.85
CA MET A 91 5.17 -10.89 -1.52
C MET A 91 3.76 -10.84 -0.92
N HIS A 92 3.17 -9.67 -0.74
CA HIS A 92 1.90 -9.50 -0.04
C HIS A 92 0.67 -9.48 -0.95
N GLU A 93 0.85 -9.68 -2.26
CA GLU A 93 -0.23 -9.69 -3.25
C GLU A 93 0.02 -10.72 -4.36
N ALA A 94 -1.03 -11.36 -4.85
CA ALA A 94 -1.00 -12.24 -6.01
C ALA A 94 -1.87 -11.66 -7.12
N VAL A 95 -1.31 -11.56 -8.32
CA VAL A 95 -2.00 -10.98 -9.49
C VAL A 95 -2.25 -12.08 -10.51
N PHE A 96 -3.52 -12.25 -10.88
CA PHE A 96 -3.95 -13.18 -11.92
C PHE A 96 -4.39 -12.41 -13.15
N SER A 97 -4.19 -12.99 -14.33
CA SER A 97 -4.76 -12.45 -15.56
C SER A 97 -6.10 -13.12 -15.84
N ALA A 98 -7.02 -12.36 -16.42
CA ALA A 98 -8.36 -12.82 -16.81
C ALA A 98 -8.41 -13.31 -18.28
N ASP A 99 -7.28 -13.65 -18.88
CA ASP A 99 -7.18 -13.97 -20.31
C ASP A 99 -8.05 -15.18 -20.69
N PHE A 100 -7.99 -16.25 -19.90
CA PHE A 100 -8.83 -17.44 -20.09
C PHE A 100 -10.34 -17.15 -19.94
N GLN A 101 -10.70 -16.15 -19.14
CA GLN A 101 -12.09 -15.77 -18.91
C GLN A 101 -12.63 -14.85 -20.00
N LYS A 102 -11.76 -14.01 -20.60
CA LYS A 102 -12.10 -13.22 -21.80
C LYS A 102 -12.41 -14.11 -22.99
N GLU A 103 -11.66 -15.20 -23.19
CA GLU A 103 -11.94 -16.19 -24.24
C GLU A 103 -13.31 -16.88 -24.06
N ARG A 104 -13.80 -16.95 -22.82
CA ARG A 104 -15.12 -17.48 -22.46
C ARG A 104 -16.25 -16.45 -22.46
N GLY A 105 -15.97 -15.21 -22.93
CA GLY A 105 -16.97 -14.14 -23.04
C GLY A 105 -17.21 -13.36 -21.75
N SER A 106 -16.48 -13.63 -20.67
CA SER A 106 -16.61 -12.90 -19.40
C SER A 106 -15.69 -11.67 -19.40
N ARG A 107 -16.23 -10.51 -19.00
CA ARG A 107 -15.39 -9.30 -18.83
C ARG A 107 -14.65 -9.39 -17.49
N GLY A 108 -13.41 -8.89 -17.44
CA GLY A 108 -12.58 -8.92 -16.22
C GLY A 108 -13.22 -8.25 -14.99
N PHE A 109 -14.24 -7.41 -15.19
CA PHE A 109 -15.03 -6.76 -14.14
C PHE A 109 -16.11 -7.64 -13.51
N GLU A 110 -16.57 -8.71 -14.18
CA GLU A 110 -17.62 -9.62 -13.68
C GLU A 110 -17.06 -10.69 -12.73
N MET A 111 -15.75 -10.63 -12.47
CA MET A 111 -15.07 -11.43 -11.47
C MET A 111 -15.42 -10.92 -10.06
N PRO A 112 -15.85 -11.78 -9.12
CA PRO A 112 -16.33 -11.34 -7.81
C PRO A 112 -15.26 -10.54 -7.06
N ASN A 113 -15.69 -9.42 -6.51
CA ASN A 113 -14.95 -8.28 -5.93
C ASN A 113 -13.98 -8.64 -4.79
N GLY A 114 -12.93 -9.42 -5.08
CA GLY A 114 -11.86 -9.76 -4.15
C GLY A 114 -10.50 -10.00 -4.81
N CYS A 115 -10.45 -10.17 -6.13
CA CYS A 115 -9.22 -10.23 -6.90
C CYS A 115 -9.01 -8.86 -7.59
N TRP A 116 -8.38 -7.92 -6.90
CA TRP A 116 -7.99 -6.64 -7.51
C TRP A 116 -6.93 -6.90 -8.57
N THR A 117 -7.38 -7.15 -9.80
CA THR A 117 -6.56 -7.15 -10.99
C THR A 117 -6.45 -5.71 -11.46
N THR A 118 -5.34 -5.05 -11.14
CA THR A 118 -4.93 -3.89 -11.92
C THR A 118 -4.61 -4.41 -13.32
N VAL A 119 -5.61 -4.38 -14.20
CA VAL A 119 -5.42 -4.66 -15.62
C VAL A 119 -4.62 -3.49 -16.18
N SER A 120 -3.29 -3.59 -16.08
CA SER A 120 -2.41 -2.83 -16.96
C SER A 120 -2.67 -3.38 -18.36
N THR A 121 -3.49 -2.68 -19.14
CA THR A 121 -3.53 -2.84 -20.58
C THR A 121 -2.18 -2.38 -21.12
N HIS A 122 -1.15 -3.22 -21.00
CA HIS A 122 0.03 -3.09 -21.83
C HIS A 122 -0.43 -3.35 -23.26
N GLN A 123 -0.61 -2.27 -24.02
CA GLN A 123 -0.51 -2.37 -25.47
C GLN A 123 0.86 -3.00 -25.79
N PRO A 124 0.94 -4.00 -26.68
CA PRO A 124 2.23 -4.50 -27.12
C PRO A 124 2.96 -3.35 -27.84
N CYS A 125 4.08 -2.90 -27.27
CA CYS A 125 5.04 -2.07 -27.99
C CYS A 125 5.65 -2.92 -29.10
N THR A 126 5.05 -2.86 -30.29
CA THR A 126 5.73 -3.21 -31.54
C THR A 126 6.67 -2.04 -31.87
N SER A 127 7.94 -2.17 -31.50
CA SER A 127 9.02 -1.38 -32.10
C SER A 127 9.42 -2.01 -33.44
N PRO A 128 9.72 -1.22 -34.48
CA PRO A 128 10.81 -1.57 -35.39
C PRO A 128 12.17 -1.37 -34.70
#